data_AF-A0A6J2KKC3-F1
#
_entry.id   AF-A0A6J2KKC3-F1
#
_cell.length_a   1.000
_cell.length_b   1.000
_cell.length_c   1.000
_cell.angle_alpha   90.00
_cell.angle_beta   90.00
_cell.angle_gamma   90.00
#
_symmetry.space_group_name_H-M   'P 1'
#
loop_
_entity.id
_entity.type
_entity.pdbx_description
1 polymer ?
#
loop_
_entity_poly.entity_id
_entity_poly.type
_entity_poly.pdbx_seq_one_letter_code
_entity_poly.pdbx_strand_id
1 'polypeptide(L)'
;MWSKGGILSYDILVKSSFKLTVGRIVATSNGKEMVKFHMREPCDHFLIKHLFRINMNITKDCTVKKEHYIFKIDLEDLTENYFGGKYFYGNWTFRSVFAGSECNLLCTITELIMTPKKRN
;
A
#
# COMPACT_ATOMS: atom_id res chain seq x y z
N MET A 1 -14.55 -14.74 19.48
CA MET A 1 -13.64 -15.40 18.53
C MET A 1 -13.29 -14.38 17.46
N TRP A 2 -12.11 -13.78 17.60
CA TRP A 2 -11.73 -12.50 17.00
C TRP A 2 -11.24 -12.73 15.56
N SER A 3 -11.84 -12.06 14.58
CA SER A 3 -11.25 -11.94 13.25
C SER A 3 -9.96 -11.14 13.41
N LYS A 4 -8.81 -11.80 13.34
CA LYS A 4 -7.52 -11.11 13.25
C LYS A 4 -7.58 -10.21 12.01
N GLY A 5 -7.49 -8.90 12.21
CA GLY A 5 -7.34 -7.91 11.15
C GLY A 5 -6.20 -8.29 10.21
N GLY A 6 -6.34 -7.91 8.94
CA GLY A 6 -5.39 -8.30 7.89
C GLY A 6 -4.04 -7.61 8.09
N ILE A 7 -3.08 -8.31 8.69
CA ILE A 7 -1.70 -7.85 8.79
C ILE A 7 -0.95 -8.30 7.54
N LEU A 8 -0.46 -7.35 6.75
CA LEU A 8 0.49 -7.63 5.67
C LEU A 8 1.91 -7.52 6.20
N SER A 9 2.71 -8.58 6.06
CA SER A 9 4.12 -8.57 6.46
C SER A 9 5.00 -8.47 5.22
N TYR A 10 5.99 -7.58 5.26
CA TYR A 10 6.92 -7.34 4.18
C TYR A 10 8.35 -7.58 4.64
N ASP A 11 9.12 -8.26 3.79
CA ASP A 11 10.56 -8.44 3.90
C ASP A 11 11.14 -8.06 2.52
N ILE A 12 11.77 -6.88 2.44
CA ILE A 12 12.19 -6.27 1.19
C ILE A 12 13.67 -5.89 1.28
N LEU A 13 14.49 -6.50 0.43
CA LEU A 13 15.90 -6.14 0.26
C LEU A 13 16.08 -5.17 -0.91
N VAL A 14 16.46 -3.92 -0.61
CA VAL A 14 16.79 -2.92 -1.61
C VAL A 14 18.30 -2.93 -1.87
N LYS A 15 18.71 -3.30 -3.09
CA LYS A 15 20.13 -3.53 -3.44
C LYS A 15 20.93 -2.25 -3.74
N SER A 16 20.27 -1.18 -4.18
CA SER A 16 20.85 0.13 -4.48
C SER A 16 19.83 1.22 -4.12
N SER A 17 20.28 2.44 -3.82
CA SER A 17 19.34 3.54 -3.60
C SER A 17 18.80 4.02 -4.94
N PHE A 18 17.49 4.26 -5.05
CA PHE A 18 16.85 4.67 -6.30
C PHE A 18 15.63 5.56 -6.05
N LYS A 19 15.31 6.40 -7.03
CA LYS A 19 14.11 7.25 -7.00
C LYS A 19 12.90 6.48 -7.50
N LEU A 20 11.81 6.51 -6.76
CA LEU A 20 10.51 6.01 -7.24
C LEU A 20 9.92 6.97 -8.26
N THR A 21 9.56 6.45 -9.43
CA THR A 21 9.04 7.22 -10.57
C THR A 21 7.72 6.67 -11.10
N VAL A 22 7.28 5.52 -10.58
CA VAL A 22 6.01 4.89 -10.97
C VAL A 22 5.31 4.38 -9.72
N GLY A 23 4.05 4.77 -9.58
CA GLY A 23 3.09 4.17 -8.66
C GLY A 23 1.81 3.85 -9.41
N ARG A 24 1.29 2.64 -9.27
CA ARG A 24 0.01 2.26 -9.84
C ARG A 24 -0.75 1.41 -8.84
N ILE A 25 -1.99 1.79 -8.55
CA ILE A 25 -2.91 0.99 -7.74
C ILE A 25 -4.19 0.81 -8.55
N VAL A 26 -4.58 -0.43 -8.77
CA VAL A 26 -5.87 -0.79 -9.39
C VAL A 26 -6.67 -1.56 -8.37
N ALA A 27 -7.86 -1.08 -8.04
CA ALA A 27 -8.80 -1.77 -7.17
C ALA A 27 -9.96 -2.31 -8.00
N THR A 28 -10.19 -3.62 -7.92
CA THR A 28 -11.31 -4.30 -8.55
C THR A 28 -12.25 -4.86 -7.49
N SER A 29 -13.56 -4.77 -7.72
CA SER A 29 -14.57 -5.44 -6.90
C SER A 29 -15.55 -6.17 -7.81
N ASN A 30 -15.88 -7.42 -7.49
CA ASN A 30 -16.75 -8.28 -8.30
C ASN A 30 -16.35 -8.33 -9.79
N GLY A 31 -15.04 -8.41 -10.07
CA GLY A 31 -14.49 -8.45 -11.42
C GLY A 31 -14.50 -7.11 -12.18
N LYS A 32 -15.05 -6.03 -11.61
CA LYS A 32 -15.07 -4.70 -12.21
C LYS A 32 -13.98 -3.81 -11.64
N GLU A 33 -13.26 -3.09 -12.49
CA GLU A 33 -12.35 -2.03 -12.06
C GLU A 33 -13.16 -0.86 -11.49
N MET A 34 -12.90 -0.54 -10.22
CA MET A 34 -13.62 0.51 -9.49
C MET A 34 -12.73 1.75 -9.33
N VAL A 35 -11.44 1.53 -9.12
CA VAL A 35 -10.48 2.60 -8.87
C VAL A 35 -9.17 2.31 -9.59
N LYS A 36 -8.61 3.34 -10.20
CA LYS A 36 -7.30 3.30 -10.82
C LYS A 36 -6.53 4.57 -10.49
N PHE A 37 -5.51 4.43 -9.66
CA PHE A 37 -4.57 5.48 -9.36
C PHE A 37 -3.27 5.24 -10.14
N HIS A 38 -2.85 6.25 -10.89
CA HIS A 38 -1.56 6.28 -11.55
C HIS A 38 -0.78 7.50 -11.05
N MET A 39 0.41 7.26 -10.54
CA MET A 39 1.25 8.24 -9.85
C MET A 39 2.58 8.32 -10.60
N ARG A 40 2.91 9.51 -11.12
CA ARG A 40 4.24 9.80 -11.67
C ARG A 40 5.26 10.04 -10.55
N GLU A 41 4.79 10.57 -9.43
CA GLU A 41 5.58 10.76 -8.22
C GLU A 41 4.85 10.11 -7.05
N PRO A 42 5.16 8.84 -6.71
CA PRO A 42 4.45 8.11 -5.66
C PRO A 42 4.43 8.83 -4.30
N CYS A 43 5.50 9.56 -3.98
CA CYS A 43 5.60 10.30 -2.71
C CYS A 43 4.83 11.63 -2.67
N ASP A 44 4.20 12.07 -3.76
CA ASP A 44 3.26 13.19 -3.74
C ASP A 44 1.87 12.74 -3.29
N HIS A 45 1.54 11.46 -3.48
CA HIS A 45 0.30 10.91 -2.96
C HIS A 45 0.38 10.77 -1.45
N PHE A 46 -0.51 11.47 -0.73
CA PHE A 46 -0.49 11.58 0.73
C PHE A 46 -0.41 10.22 1.46
N LEU A 47 -1.27 9.25 1.11
CA LEU A 47 -1.23 7.88 1.67
C LEU A 47 0.11 7.18 1.45
N ILE A 48 0.62 7.24 0.22
CA ILE A 48 1.79 6.47 -0.19
C ILE A 48 3.04 7.05 0.43
N LYS A 49 3.13 8.39 0.45
CA LYS A 49 4.16 9.12 1.20
C LYS A 49 4.18 8.73 2.66
N HIS A 50 3.01 8.68 3.31
CA HIS A 50 2.88 8.32 4.71
C HIS A 50 3.33 6.88 4.96
N LEU A 51 2.82 5.93 4.16
CA LEU A 51 3.19 4.52 4.25
C LEU A 51 4.69 4.30 4.04
N PHE A 52 5.29 4.88 3.01
CA PHE A 52 6.72 4.72 2.78
C PHE A 52 7.56 5.40 3.85
N ARG A 53 7.16 6.55 4.40
CA ARG A 53 7.94 7.21 5.47
C ARG A 53 7.92 6.45 6.79
N ILE A 54 6.81 5.79 7.13
CA ILE A 54 6.71 5.01 8.37
C ILE A 54 7.49 3.70 8.24
N ASN A 55 7.41 3.06 7.08
CA ASN A 55 7.88 1.69 6.91
C ASN A 55 9.26 1.59 6.26
N MET A 56 9.73 2.66 5.60
CA MET A 56 10.96 2.68 4.82
C MET A 56 11.70 4.00 5.00
N ASN A 57 13.03 3.96 4.86
CA ASN A 57 13.84 5.16 4.87
C ASN A 57 13.80 5.83 3.50
N ILE A 58 12.77 6.65 3.28
CA ILE A 58 12.57 7.40 2.05
C ILE A 58 12.85 8.89 2.24
N THR A 59 13.62 9.46 1.32
CA THR A 59 13.96 10.89 1.36
C THR A 59 12.79 11.78 0.94
N LYS A 60 12.95 13.10 1.09
CA LYS A 60 11.94 14.08 0.64
C LYS A 60 11.71 14.03 -0.88
N ASP A 61 12.73 13.68 -1.66
CA ASP A 61 12.73 13.53 -3.12
C ASP A 61 12.30 12.13 -3.60
N CYS A 62 11.67 11.32 -2.73
CA CYS A 62 11.18 9.99 -3.06
C CYS A 62 12.28 8.97 -3.43
N THR A 63 13.49 9.16 -2.90
CA THR A 63 14.59 8.20 -3.03
C THR A 63 14.52 7.19 -1.90
N VAL A 64 14.34 5.92 -2.26
CA VAL A 64 14.41 4.78 -1.35
C VAL A 64 15.88 4.43 -1.14
N LYS A 65 16.31 4.28 0.11
CA LYS A 65 17.70 3.96 0.43
C LYS A 65 17.97 2.46 0.29
N LYS A 66 19.25 2.13 0.04
CA LYS A 66 19.75 0.76 0.06
C LYS A 66 19.70 0.24 1.50
N GLU A 67 18.84 -0.73 1.76
CA GLU A 67 18.64 -1.31 3.08
C GLU A 67 17.81 -2.60 2.99
N HIS A 68 17.74 -3.31 4.11
CA HIS A 68 16.81 -4.42 4.31
C HIS A 68 15.64 -3.93 5.17
N TYR A 69 14.46 -3.83 4.58
CA TYR A 69 13.24 -3.35 5.24
C TYR A 69 12.37 -4.53 5.66
N ILE A 70 12.06 -4.59 6.97
CA ILE A 70 11.10 -5.55 7.53
C ILE A 70 10.03 -4.74 8.26
N PHE A 71 8.80 -4.83 7.80
CA PHE A 71 7.69 -4.07 8.39
C PHE A 71 6.35 -4.79 8.24
N LYS A 72 5.36 -4.31 8.97
CA LYS A 72 4.00 -4.82 8.97
C LYS A 72 3.03 -3.67 8.75
N ILE A 73 2.07 -3.88 7.87
CA ILE A 73 0.95 -2.97 7.66
C ILE A 73 -0.28 -3.60 8.29
N ASP A 74 -0.85 -2.92 9.28
CA ASP A 74 -2.18 -3.23 9.79
C ASP A 74 -3.21 -2.56 8.88
N LEU A 75 -3.92 -3.37 8.10
CA LEU A 75 -4.90 -2.85 7.15
C LEU A 75 -6.15 -2.30 7.85
N GLU A 76 -6.49 -2.77 9.04
CA GLU A 76 -7.61 -2.22 9.80
C GLU A 76 -7.27 -0.81 10.25
N ASP A 77 -6.12 -0.63 10.91
CA ASP A 77 -5.64 0.68 11.36
C ASP A 77 -5.44 1.66 10.18
N LEU A 78 -4.82 1.18 9.09
CA LEU A 78 -4.63 1.99 7.88
C LEU A 78 -5.96 2.49 7.32
N THR A 79 -6.97 1.62 7.26
CA THR A 79 -8.26 2.00 6.67
C THR A 79 -9.09 2.89 7.60
N GLU A 80 -9.01 2.68 8.92
CA GLU A 80 -9.66 3.53 9.91
C GLU A 80 -9.09 4.95 9.90
N ASN A 81 -7.76 5.06 9.96
CA ASN A 81 -7.07 6.35 10.02
C ASN A 81 -7.15 7.13 8.71
N TYR A 82 -7.19 6.46 7.56
CA TYR A 82 -7.16 7.13 6.26
C TYR A 82 -8.54 7.37 5.63
N PHE A 83 -9.46 6.40 5.74
CA PHE A 83 -10.79 6.49 5.12
C PHE A 83 -11.89 6.87 6.12
N GLY A 84 -11.54 7.10 7.40
CA GLY A 84 -12.46 7.59 8.43
C GLY A 84 -13.64 6.64 8.69
N GLY A 85 -13.41 5.33 8.54
CA GLY A 85 -14.44 4.31 8.71
C GLY A 85 -15.52 4.28 7.61
N LYS A 86 -15.37 5.02 6.50
CA LYS A 86 -16.25 4.92 5.33
C LYS A 86 -15.73 3.83 4.40
N TYR A 87 -16.38 2.67 4.46
CA TYR A 87 -15.94 1.49 3.73
C TYR A 87 -16.78 1.24 2.47
N PHE A 88 -16.10 0.78 1.41
CA PHE A 88 -16.75 0.05 0.34
C PHE A 88 -16.77 -1.43 0.72
N TYR A 89 -17.92 -1.94 1.14
CA TYR A 89 -18.06 -3.32 1.60
C TYR A 89 -17.89 -4.34 0.46
N GLY A 90 -17.52 -5.57 0.83
CA GLY A 90 -17.44 -6.70 -0.09
C GLY A 90 -16.01 -7.14 -0.44
N ASN A 91 -15.89 -7.89 -1.53
CA ASN A 91 -14.64 -8.46 -1.99
C ASN A 91 -13.88 -7.44 -2.85
N TRP A 92 -12.63 -7.22 -2.50
CA TRP A 92 -11.73 -6.30 -3.17
C TRP A 92 -10.42 -6.98 -3.52
N THR A 93 -9.93 -6.69 -4.72
CA THR A 93 -8.56 -7.04 -5.12
C THR A 93 -7.84 -5.74 -5.46
N PHE A 94 -6.77 -5.46 -4.72
CA PHE A 94 -5.85 -4.35 -4.97
C PHE A 94 -4.61 -4.89 -5.67
N ARG A 95 -4.31 -4.35 -6.85
CA ARG A 95 -3.06 -4.62 -7.57
C ARG A 95 -2.21 -3.36 -7.50
N SER A 96 -1.07 -3.44 -6.82
CA SER A 96 -0.18 -2.31 -6.62
C SER A 96 1.21 -2.56 -7.20
N VAL A 97 1.73 -1.57 -7.92
CA VAL A 97 3.09 -1.55 -8.46
C VAL A 97 3.76 -0.25 -8.07
N PHE A 98 4.95 -0.34 -7.48
CA PHE A 98 5.84 0.78 -7.21
C PHE A 98 7.22 0.47 -7.77
N ALA A 99 7.75 1.37 -8.59
CA ALA A 99 9.02 1.16 -9.28
C ALA A 99 9.77 2.49 -9.49
N GLY A 100 11.08 2.37 -9.64
CA GLY A 100 11.95 3.41 -10.18
C GLY A 100 12.31 3.16 -11.64
N SER A 101 13.17 4.00 -12.20
CA SER A 101 13.69 3.85 -13.57
C SER A 101 14.53 2.58 -13.76
N GLU A 102 15.14 2.06 -12.69
CA GLU A 102 16.12 0.98 -12.77
C GLU A 102 15.65 -0.33 -12.13
N CYS A 103 14.62 -0.30 -11.28
CA CYS A 103 14.13 -1.48 -10.58
C CYS A 103 12.69 -1.34 -10.05
N ASN A 104 12.06 -2.49 -9.78
CA ASN A 104 10.77 -2.55 -9.10
C ASN A 104 10.97 -2.63 -7.59
N LEU A 105 10.28 -1.78 -6.83
CA LEU A 105 10.26 -1.85 -5.37
C LEU A 105 9.26 -2.89 -4.88
N LEU A 106 8.04 -2.83 -5.41
CA LEU A 106 6.91 -3.61 -4.93
C LEU A 106 5.96 -3.92 -6.08
N CYS A 107 5.52 -5.18 -6.18
CA CYS A 107 4.46 -5.62 -7.09
C CYS A 107 3.60 -6.63 -6.34
N THR A 108 2.40 -6.22 -5.92
CA THR A 108 1.57 -7.03 -5.02
C THR A 108 0.13 -7.10 -5.49
N ILE A 109 -0.49 -8.24 -5.21
CA ILE A 109 -1.93 -8.46 -5.32
C ILE A 109 -2.43 -8.73 -3.91
N THR A 110 -3.35 -7.91 -3.44
CA THR A 110 -3.95 -8.04 -2.09
C THR A 110 -5.44 -8.25 -2.24
N GLU A 111 -5.93 -9.37 -1.72
CA GLU A 111 -7.34 -9.72 -1.71
C GLU A 111 -7.90 -9.50 -0.31
N LEU A 112 -8.95 -8.69 -0.21
CA LEU A 112 -9.54 -8.27 1.06
C LEU A 112 -11.05 -8.46 1.02
N ILE A 113 -11.60 -8.88 2.15
CA ILE A 113 -13.04 -8.85 2.40
C ILE A 113 -13.29 -7.76 3.42
N MET A 114 -13.90 -6.66 2.99
CA MET A 114 -14.21 -5.52 3.86
C MET A 114 -15.64 -5.66 4.38
N THR A 115 -15.79 -5.82 5.69
CA THR A 115 -17.09 -5.95 6.36
C THR A 115 -17.36 -4.79 7.31
N PRO A 116 -18.63 -4.46 7.60
CA PRO A 116 -18.96 -3.50 8.65
C PRO A 116 -18.29 -3.87 9.97
N LYS A 117 -17.70 -2.89 10.65
CA LYS A 117 -17.22 -3.07 12.01
C LYS A 117 -18.42 -3.45 12.88
N LYS A 118 -18.34 -4.57 13.59
CA LYS A 118 -19.39 -4.93 14.55
C LYS A 118 -19.46 -3.82 15.60
N ARG A 119 -20.63 -3.19 15.77
CA ARG A 119 -20.89 -2.32 16.92
C ARG A 119 -20.85 -3.23 18.16
N ASN A 120 -19.89 -2.99 19.05
CA ASN A 120 -19.98 -3.45 20.43
C ASN A 120 -21.00 -2.59 21.18
#